data_AF-A0A329VIF2-F1
#
_entry.id   AF-A0A329VIF2-F1
#
_cell.length_a   1.000
_cell.length_b   1.000
_cell.length_c   1.000
_cell.angle_alpha   90.00
_cell.angle_beta   90.00
_cell.angle_gamma   90.00
#
_symmetry.space_group_name_H-M   'P 1'
#
loop_
_entity.id
_entity.type
_entity.pdbx_description
1 polymer ?
#
loop_
_entity_poly.entity_id
_entity_poly.type
_entity_poly.pdbx_seq_one_letter_code
_entity_poly.pdbx_strand_id
1 'polypeptide(L)' 'MLDDAKYRSGLACSLYEVIMDTADKEKCSSTLTDLIALACDINYEINRSLESVLTSRGEE' A
#
# COMPACT_ATOMS: atom_id res chain seq x y z
N MET A 1 1.02 9.76 -14.55
CA MET A 1 -0.45 9.78 -14.72
C MET A 1 -1.07 9.25 -13.44
N LEU A 2 -2.22 9.78 -13.00
CA LEU A 2 -2.87 9.35 -11.74
C LEU A 2 -3.26 7.87 -11.76
N ASP A 3 -3.63 7.35 -12.93
CA ASP A 3 -3.95 5.93 -13.14
C ASP A 3 -2.76 5.02 -12.87
N ASP A 4 -1.56 5.38 -13.35
CA ASP A 4 -0.31 4.66 -13.06
C ASP A 4 0.01 4.70 -11.56
N ALA A 5 -0.16 5.85 -10.90
CA ALA A 5 0.03 5.97 -9.47
C ALA A 5 -0.96 5.10 -8.68
N LYS A 6 -2.23 5.03 -9.09
CA LYS A 6 -3.25 4.17 -8.47
C LYS A 6 -2.92 2.69 -8.67
N TYR A 7 -2.51 2.31 -9.88
CA TYR A 7 -2.09 0.95 -10.18
C TYR A 7 -0.89 0.53 -9.33
N ARG A 8 0.16 1.36 -9.28
CA ARG A 8 1.39 1.06 -8.53
C ARG A 8 1.19 1.02 -7.03
N SER A 9 0.40 1.94 -6.47
CA SER A 9 0.05 1.91 -5.04
C SER A 9 -0.82 0.69 -4.70
N GLY A 10 -1.67 0.23 -5.63
CA GLY A 10 -2.43 -1.01 -5.47
C GLY A 10 -1.53 -2.23 -5.46
N LEU A 11 -0.56 -2.29 -6.38
CA LEU A 11 0.44 -3.37 -6.41
C LEU A 11 1.29 -3.38 -5.13
N ALA A 12 1.63 -2.22 -4.59
CA ALA A 12 2.33 -2.10 -3.33
C ALA A 12 1.52 -2.67 -2.15
N CYS A 13 0.18 -2.49 -2.11
CA CYS A 13 -0.66 -3.13 -1.10
C CYS A 13 -0.49 -4.66 -1.10
N SER A 14 -0.62 -5.29 -2.28
CA SER A 14 -0.43 -6.75 -2.40
C SER A 14 1.00 -7.18 -2.07
N LEU A 15 2.00 -6.36 -2.39
CA LEU A 15 3.39 -6.65 -2.03
C LEU A 15 3.61 -6.60 -0.51
N TYR A 16 3.00 -5.64 0.19
CA TYR A 16 3.12 -5.54 1.66
C TYR A 16 2.54 -6.76 2.36
N GLU A 17 1.44 -7.35 1.87
CA GLU A 17 0.91 -8.60 2.40
C GLU A 17 1.94 -9.72 2.34
N VAL A 18 2.62 -9.88 1.20
CA VAL A 18 3.69 -10.88 1.02
C VAL A 18 4.90 -10.58 1.90
N ILE A 19 5.29 -9.30 2.02
CA ILE A 19 6.40 -8.88 2.88
C ILE A 19 6.10 -9.19 4.35
N MET A 20 4.89 -8.90 4.82
CA MET A 20 4.48 -9.17 6.21
C MET A 20 4.45 -10.68 6.50
N ASP A 21 3.86 -11.48 5.61
CA ASP A 21 3.87 -12.95 5.73
C ASP A 21 5.31 -13.52 5.74
N THR A 22 6.18 -12.96 4.90
CA THR A 22 7.60 -13.34 4.88
C THR A 22 8.32 -12.93 6.17
N ALA A 23 8.07 -11.72 6.68
CA ALA A 23 8.69 -11.23 7.91
C ALA A 23 8.29 -12.08 9.13
N ASP A 24 7.03 -12.54 9.19
CA ASP A 24 6.54 -13.45 10.23
C ASP A 24 7.21 -14.83 10.13
N LYS A 25 7.26 -15.42 8.92
CA LYS A 25 7.93 -16.71 8.66
C LYS A 25 9.41 -16.70 9.04
N GLU A 26 10.11 -15.63 8.69
CA GLU A 26 11.54 -15.44 9.00
C GLU A 26 11.78 -14.97 10.45
N LYS A 27 10.71 -14.80 11.25
CA LYS A 27 10.78 -14.31 12.64
C LYS A 27 11.60 -13.03 12.78
N CYS A 28 11.36 -12.09 11.87
CA CYS A 28 11.97 -10.78 11.89
C CYS A 28 11.65 -10.02 13.20
N SER A 29 12.46 -9.02 13.54
CA SER A 29 12.22 -8.24 14.76
C SER A 29 10.87 -7.52 14.70
N SER A 30 10.26 -7.34 15.87
CA SER A 30 9.00 -6.59 16.00
C SER A 30 9.15 -5.18 15.43
N THR A 31 10.28 -4.51 15.70
CA THR A 31 10.56 -3.18 15.16
C THR A 31 10.55 -3.15 13.63
N LEU A 32 11.10 -4.16 12.96
CA LEU A 32 11.05 -4.21 11.49
C LEU A 32 9.62 -4.40 11.00
N THR A 33 8.86 -5.26 11.67
CA THR A 33 7.44 -5.50 11.35
C THR A 33 6.60 -4.25 11.54
N ASP A 34 6.82 -3.48 12.61
CA ASP A 34 6.14 -2.22 12.89
C ASP A 34 6.45 -1.16 11.81
N LEU A 35 7.71 -1.08 11.35
CA LEU A 35 8.12 -0.17 10.28
C LEU A 35 7.49 -0.55 8.92
N ILE A 36 7.40 -1.86 8.62
CA ILE A 36 6.72 -2.36 7.43
C ILE A 36 5.23 -2.02 7.48
N ALA A 37 4.58 -2.24 8.62
CA ALA A 37 3.18 -1.91 8.82
C ALA A 37 2.92 -0.42 8.60
N LEU A 38 3.76 0.46 9.17
CA LEU A 38 3.65 1.90 8.96
C LEU A 38 3.78 2.29 7.47
N ALA A 39 4.72 1.66 6.75
CA ALA A 39 4.88 1.91 5.32
C ALA A 39 3.68 1.40 4.49
N CYS A 40 3.08 0.28 4.90
CA CYS A 40 1.86 -0.25 4.33
C CYS A 40 0.67 0.70 4.53
N ASP A 41 0.48 1.21 5.76
CA ASP A 41 -0.59 2.15 6.09
C ASP A 41 -0.52 3.43 5.24
N ILE A 42 0.68 4.02 5.12
CA ILE A 42 0.92 5.21 4.29
C ILE A 42 0.57 4.92 2.82
N ASN A 43 0.99 3.77 2.28
CA ASN A 43 0.66 3.40 0.92
C ASN A 43 -0.85 3.19 0.72
N TYR A 44 -1.53 2.60 1.70
CA TYR A 44 -2.98 2.41 1.66
C TYR A 44 -3.73 3.75 1.65
N GLU A 45 -3.33 4.72 2.47
CA GLU A 45 -3.89 6.08 2.46
C GLU A 45 -3.70 6.77 1.10
N ILE A 46 -2.51 6.63 0.50
CA ILE A 46 -2.24 7.15 -0.85
C ILE A 46 -3.14 6.46 -1.88
N ASN A 47 -3.24 5.13 -1.83
CA ASN A 47 -4.04 4.36 -2.77
C ASN A 47 -5.52 4.74 -2.71
N ARG A 48 -6.05 4.94 -1.50
CA ARG A 48 -7.43 5.39 -1.27
C ARG A 48 -7.63 6.83 -1.73
N SER A 49 -6.67 7.72 -1.48
CA SER A 49 -6.73 9.12 -1.93
C SER A 49 -6.74 9.21 -3.46
N LEU A 50 -5.91 8.40 -4.13
CA LEU A 50 -5.87 8.32 -5.59
C LEU A 50 -7.18 7.80 -6.17
N GLU A 51 -7.82 6.83 -5.52
CA GLU A 51 -9.14 6.32 -5.93
C GLU A 51 -10.22 7.37 -5.83
N SER A 52 -10.23 8.12 -4.73
CA SER A 52 -11.17 9.23 -4.53
C SER A 52 -11.04 10.25 -5.65
N VAL A 53 -9.81 10.64 -6.02
CA VAL A 53 -9.55 11.63 -7.08
C VAL A 53 -9.93 11.09 -8.46
N LEU A 54 -9.65 9.82 -8.74
CA LEU A 54 -10.00 9.20 -10.03
C LEU A 54 -11.51 9.03 -10.19
N THR A 55 -12.21 8.69 -9.11
CA THR A 55 -13.68 8.58 -9.10
C THR A 55 -14.32 9.92 -9.40
N SER A 56 -13.88 11.00 -8.72
CA SER A 56 -14.42 12.35 -8.97
C SER A 56 -14.12 12.87 -10.38
N ARG A 57 -13.04 12.42 -11.04
CA ARG A 57 -12.73 12.78 -12.45
C ARG A 57 -13.61 12.07 -13.48
N GLY A 58 -14.23 10.94 -13.11
CA GLY A 58 -15.13 10.20 -14.00
C GLY A 58 -16.57 10.70 -13.97
N GLU A 59 -16.91 11.57 -13.01
CA GLU A 59 -18.24 12.15 -12.81
C GLU A 59 -18.40 13.54 -13.48
N GLU A 60 -17.32 14.10 -14.05
CA GLU A 60 -17.30 15.31 -14.90
C GLU A 60 -17.48 14.97 -16.39
#